data_AF-A0A196KRX0-F1
#
_entry.id   AF-A0A196KRX0-F1
#
_cell.length_a   1.000
_cell.length_b   1.000
_cell.length_c   1.000
_cell.angle_alpha   90.00
_cell.angle_beta   90.00
_cell.angle_gamma   90.00
#
_symmetry.space_group_name_H-M   'P 1'
#
loop_
_entity.id
_entity.type
_entity.pdbx_description
1 polymer ?
#
loop_
_entity_poly.entity_id
_entity_poly.type
_entity_poly.pdbx_seq_one_letter_code
_entity_poly.pdbx_strand_id
1 'polypeptide(L)'
;MSRRTRWLAVGAAVVLAAVIAVWVWQASAPRPDPETTTTPTAAPSPSPDVRALAQAELDEHLEQCAADGMPGGTASAGCGIRIPWGTEFATVDDAALRIERLPVLELDPDGQGFVADDGILVATVTGTGQDGAPRTETYRTDSWAVRGDVVLSEGRLRLDVW
;
A
#
# COMPACT_ATOMS: atom_id res chain seq x y z
N MET A 1 -81.33 10.92 51.06
CA MET A 1 -80.59 11.34 49.86
C MET A 1 -79.22 11.85 50.28
N SER A 2 -78.24 10.96 50.39
CA SER A 2 -76.88 11.30 50.83
C SER A 2 -76.00 10.04 50.82
N ARG A 3 -74.69 10.23 50.61
CA ARG A 3 -73.56 9.28 50.78
C ARG A 3 -72.97 8.60 49.53
N ARG A 4 -73.73 8.21 48.50
CA ARG A 4 -73.12 7.49 47.34
C ARG A 4 -72.41 8.39 46.31
N THR A 5 -72.86 9.62 46.13
CA THR A 5 -72.28 10.55 45.14
C THR A 5 -70.96 11.21 45.61
N ARG A 6 -70.67 11.19 46.93
CA ARG A 6 -69.44 11.76 47.49
C ARG A 6 -68.19 10.89 47.30
N TRP A 7 -68.35 9.57 47.12
CA TRP A 7 -67.22 8.66 46.98
C TRP A 7 -66.60 8.64 45.57
N LEU A 8 -67.39 8.92 44.53
CA LEU A 8 -66.90 8.96 43.14
C LEU A 8 -66.08 10.23 42.84
N ALA A 9 -66.40 11.36 43.47
CA ALA A 9 -65.66 12.61 43.28
C ALA A 9 -64.25 12.57 43.91
N VAL A 10 -64.08 11.86 45.02
CA VAL A 10 -62.77 11.72 45.70
C VAL A 10 -61.82 10.82 44.90
N GLY A 11 -62.32 9.72 44.33
CA GLY A 11 -61.52 8.84 43.48
C GLY A 11 -61.01 9.53 42.22
N ALA A 12 -61.86 10.31 41.54
CA ALA A 12 -61.48 11.06 40.34
C ALA A 12 -60.44 12.15 40.61
N ALA A 13 -60.53 12.84 41.75
CA ALA A 13 -59.57 13.88 42.13
C ALA A 13 -58.17 13.31 42.45
N VAL A 14 -58.10 12.13 43.08
CA VAL A 14 -56.82 11.46 43.38
C VAL A 14 -56.12 10.96 42.11
N VAL A 15 -56.89 10.43 41.14
CA VAL A 15 -56.32 10.00 39.85
C VAL A 15 -55.82 11.21 39.06
N LEU A 16 -56.56 12.32 39.04
CA LEU A 16 -56.11 13.55 38.39
C LEU A 16 -54.83 14.13 39.03
N ALA A 17 -54.74 14.13 40.35
CA ALA A 17 -53.53 14.59 41.05
C ALA A 17 -52.31 13.69 40.77
N ALA A 18 -52.51 12.36 40.69
CA ALA A 18 -51.44 11.42 40.35
C ALA A 18 -50.97 11.59 38.89
N VAL A 19 -51.90 11.80 37.95
CA VAL A 19 -51.57 12.05 36.54
C VAL A 19 -50.80 13.36 36.39
N ILE A 20 -51.21 14.43 37.07
CA ILE A 20 -50.51 15.71 37.06
C ILE A 20 -49.11 15.58 37.69
N ALA A 21 -48.98 14.86 38.80
CA ALA A 21 -47.68 14.62 39.44
C ALA A 21 -46.71 13.84 38.53
N VAL A 22 -47.21 12.82 37.81
CA VAL A 22 -46.41 12.08 36.81
C VAL A 22 -46.05 12.98 35.63
N TRP A 23 -46.96 13.82 35.16
CA TRP A 23 -46.68 14.78 34.08
C TRP A 23 -45.63 15.81 34.47
N VAL A 24 -45.69 16.34 35.69
CA VAL A 24 -44.71 17.30 36.23
C VAL A 24 -43.35 16.61 36.43
N TRP A 25 -43.33 15.36 36.88
CA TRP A 25 -42.09 14.60 37.02
C TRP A 25 -41.45 14.30 35.66
N GLN A 26 -42.24 13.94 34.64
CA GLN A 26 -41.75 13.73 33.26
C GLN A 26 -41.24 15.03 32.61
N ALA A 27 -41.87 16.18 32.88
CA ALA A 27 -41.44 17.47 32.36
C ALA A 27 -40.16 18.01 33.03
N SER A 28 -39.78 17.47 34.20
CA SER A 28 -38.61 17.87 34.97
C SER A 28 -37.38 17.00 34.72
N ALA A 29 -37.48 16.01 33.83
CA ALA A 29 -36.31 15.25 33.42
C ALA A 29 -35.27 16.23 32.85
N PRO A 30 -34.01 16.20 33.33
CA PRO A 30 -32.95 16.99 32.73
C PRO A 30 -32.96 16.72 31.24
N ARG A 31 -33.21 17.74 30.43
CA ARG A 31 -32.93 17.61 29.00
C ARG A 31 -31.44 17.28 28.95
N PRO A 32 -31.02 16.17 28.32
CA PRO A 32 -29.63 16.09 27.94
C PRO A 32 -29.36 17.39 27.18
N ASP A 33 -28.39 18.16 27.65
CA ASP A 33 -27.90 19.30 26.89
C ASP A 33 -27.71 18.80 25.46
N PRO A 34 -28.03 19.60 24.41
CA PRO A 34 -27.56 19.24 23.09
C PRO A 34 -26.05 19.14 23.24
N GLU A 35 -25.55 17.91 23.33
CA GLU A 35 -24.15 17.61 23.10
C GLU A 35 -23.87 18.37 21.84
N THR A 36 -22.97 19.36 21.95
CA THR A 36 -22.43 20.00 20.79
C THR A 36 -21.77 18.85 20.06
N THR A 37 -22.54 18.23 19.16
CA THR A 37 -22.04 17.24 18.24
C THR A 37 -21.21 18.09 17.33
N THR A 38 -19.98 18.37 17.76
CA THR A 38 -18.88 18.67 16.86
C THR A 38 -18.98 17.54 15.87
N THR A 39 -19.62 17.80 14.73
CA THR A 39 -19.55 16.92 13.57
C THR A 39 -18.06 16.60 13.47
N PRO A 40 -17.64 15.33 13.66
CA PRO A 40 -16.24 15.02 13.56
C PRO A 40 -15.86 15.49 12.16
N THR A 41 -15.08 16.58 12.11
CA THR A 41 -14.47 17.04 10.88
C THR A 41 -13.75 15.82 10.38
N ALA A 42 -14.20 15.29 9.23
CA ALA A 42 -13.61 14.11 8.63
C ALA A 42 -12.09 14.34 8.66
N ALA A 43 -11.39 13.52 9.45
CA ALA A 43 -9.95 13.58 9.48
C ALA A 43 -9.48 13.42 8.03
N PRO A 44 -8.53 14.24 7.55
CA PRO A 44 -8.00 14.05 6.21
C PRO A 44 -7.58 12.59 6.08
N SER A 45 -8.06 11.91 5.04
CA SER A 45 -7.59 10.55 4.74
C SER A 45 -6.06 10.58 4.71
N PRO A 46 -5.37 9.61 5.33
CA PRO A 46 -3.92 9.58 5.29
C PRO A 46 -3.48 9.64 3.83
N SER A 47 -2.59 10.58 3.51
CA SER A 47 -1.97 10.63 2.19
C SER A 47 -1.30 9.27 1.93
N PRO A 48 -1.41 8.70 0.71
CA PRO A 48 -0.76 7.44 0.41
C PRO A 48 0.75 7.55 0.65
N ASP A 49 1.33 6.50 1.23
CA ASP A 49 2.78 6.39 1.34
C ASP A 49 3.36 6.11 -0.05
N VAL A 50 3.81 7.18 -0.70
CA VAL A 50 4.35 7.17 -2.06
C VAL A 50 5.53 6.20 -2.16
N ARG A 51 6.37 6.10 -1.13
CA ARG A 51 7.51 5.19 -1.14
C ARG A 51 7.04 3.74 -1.09
N ALA A 52 6.08 3.41 -0.23
CA ALA A 52 5.55 2.05 -0.16
C ALA A 52 4.89 1.63 -1.49
N LEU A 53 4.17 2.54 -2.16
CA LEU A 53 3.60 2.28 -3.48
C LEU A 53 4.68 2.11 -4.55
N ALA A 54 5.70 2.96 -4.56
CA ALA A 54 6.83 2.84 -5.49
C ALA A 54 7.61 1.55 -5.28
N GLN A 55 7.87 1.16 -4.03
CA GLN A 55 8.54 -0.11 -3.72
C GLN A 55 7.74 -1.29 -4.29
N ALA A 56 6.43 -1.33 -4.06
CA ALA A 56 5.59 -2.43 -4.56
C ALA A 56 5.57 -2.51 -6.10
N GLU A 57 5.46 -1.37 -6.78
CA GLU A 57 5.53 -1.30 -8.26
C GLU A 57 6.89 -1.77 -8.78
N LEU A 58 7.99 -1.36 -8.11
CA LEU A 58 9.34 -1.78 -8.49
C LEU A 58 9.52 -3.29 -8.28
N ASP A 59 9.04 -3.82 -7.16
CA ASP A 59 9.17 -5.22 -6.81
C ASP A 59 8.48 -6.10 -7.87
N GLU A 60 7.22 -5.77 -8.21
CA GLU A 60 6.47 -6.48 -9.25
C GLU A 60 7.18 -6.41 -10.62
N HIS A 61 7.67 -5.22 -11.00
CA HIS A 61 8.40 -5.02 -12.25
C HIS A 61 9.70 -5.83 -12.32
N LEU A 62 10.48 -5.87 -11.23
CA LEU A 62 11.74 -6.61 -11.18
C LEU A 62 11.52 -8.12 -11.15
N GLU A 63 10.46 -8.60 -10.48
CA GLU A 63 10.07 -10.01 -10.52
C GLU A 63 9.69 -10.44 -11.95
N GLN A 64 8.94 -9.60 -12.67
CA GLN A 64 8.61 -9.85 -14.07
C GLN A 64 9.87 -9.88 -14.96
N CYS A 65 10.76 -8.90 -14.82
CA CYS A 65 12.04 -8.89 -15.52
C CYS A 65 12.90 -10.13 -15.22
N ALA A 66 12.90 -10.60 -13.96
CA ALA A 66 13.63 -11.81 -13.59
C ALA A 66 13.01 -13.07 -14.21
N ALA A 67 11.68 -13.14 -14.29
CA ALA A 67 10.97 -14.24 -14.92
C ALA A 67 11.19 -14.28 -16.45
N ASP A 68 11.26 -13.12 -17.09
CA ASP A 68 11.52 -13.00 -18.53
C ASP A 68 12.98 -13.34 -18.90
N GLY A 69 13.92 -13.10 -17.97
CA GLY A 69 15.34 -13.33 -18.17
C GLY A 69 15.98 -12.35 -19.16
N MET A 70 17.06 -12.79 -19.82
CA MET A 70 17.80 -11.99 -20.81
C MET A 70 18.12 -12.83 -22.05
N PRO A 71 17.13 -13.08 -22.93
CA PRO A 71 17.39 -13.77 -24.19
C PRO A 71 18.42 -13.01 -25.02
N GLY A 72 19.42 -13.73 -25.54
CA GLY A 72 20.55 -13.12 -26.26
C GLY A 72 21.48 -12.29 -25.37
N GLY A 73 21.43 -12.48 -24.05
CA GLY A 73 22.27 -11.75 -23.10
C GLY A 73 21.94 -10.26 -23.03
N THR A 74 20.70 -9.86 -23.34
CA THR A 74 20.26 -8.46 -23.25
C THR A 74 18.99 -8.38 -22.42
N ALA A 75 18.98 -7.50 -21.42
CA ALA A 75 17.78 -7.22 -20.65
C ALA A 75 16.70 -6.58 -21.54
N SER A 76 15.44 -6.96 -21.32
CA SER A 76 14.29 -6.30 -21.94
C SER A 76 14.30 -4.80 -21.62
N ALA A 77 13.80 -4.00 -22.57
CA ALA A 77 13.67 -2.56 -22.38
C ALA A 77 12.88 -2.27 -21.11
N GLY A 78 13.37 -1.33 -20.30
CA GLY A 78 12.74 -1.00 -19.03
C GLY A 78 13.19 -1.84 -17.84
N CYS A 79 14.00 -2.90 -17.98
CA CYS A 79 14.37 -3.68 -16.79
C CYS A 79 15.44 -3.03 -15.91
N GLY A 80 16.28 -2.14 -16.46
CA GLY A 80 17.36 -1.47 -15.72
C GLY A 80 18.46 -2.40 -15.14
N ILE A 81 18.29 -3.72 -15.27
CA ILE A 81 19.23 -4.73 -14.79
C ILE A 81 20.47 -4.73 -15.70
N ARG A 82 21.63 -4.45 -15.12
CA ARG A 82 22.93 -4.56 -15.79
C ARG A 82 23.80 -5.53 -15.03
N ILE A 83 24.18 -6.61 -15.70
CA ILE A 83 25.10 -7.60 -15.15
C ILE A 83 26.41 -7.50 -15.93
N PRO A 84 27.51 -7.09 -15.29
CA PRO A 84 28.82 -7.22 -15.89
C PRO A 84 29.21 -8.70 -15.87
N TRP A 85 28.80 -9.44 -16.90
CA TRP A 85 29.24 -10.83 -17.10
C TRP A 85 30.77 -10.87 -17.27
N GLY A 86 31.35 -12.02 -16.97
CA GLY A 86 32.79 -12.23 -17.11
C GLY A 86 33.27 -12.34 -18.57
N THR A 87 34.57 -12.11 -18.78
CA THR A 87 35.24 -12.13 -20.10
C THR A 87 35.33 -13.53 -20.75
N GLU A 88 34.87 -14.56 -20.07
CA GLU A 88 34.93 -15.97 -20.47
C GLU A 88 34.00 -16.35 -21.62
N PHE A 89 32.97 -15.54 -21.92
CA PHE A 89 32.06 -15.76 -23.04
C PHE A 89 32.51 -14.98 -24.29
N ALA A 90 32.59 -15.67 -25.42
CA ALA A 90 32.70 -15.05 -26.74
C ALA A 90 31.33 -14.55 -27.23
N THR A 91 30.27 -15.32 -26.95
CA THR A 91 28.87 -14.95 -27.19
C THR A 91 28.00 -15.42 -26.03
N VAL A 92 26.96 -14.64 -25.70
CA VAL A 92 25.93 -15.02 -24.73
C VAL A 92 24.66 -15.33 -25.50
N ASP A 93 24.08 -16.50 -25.24
CA ASP A 93 22.85 -16.95 -25.89
C ASP A 93 21.63 -16.63 -25.04
N ASP A 94 21.76 -16.76 -23.72
CA ASP A 94 20.68 -16.51 -22.75
C ASP A 94 21.24 -16.25 -21.35
N ALA A 95 20.45 -15.55 -20.52
CA ALA A 95 20.69 -15.56 -19.08
C ALA A 95 19.39 -15.63 -18.27
N ALA A 96 19.31 -16.64 -17.43
CA ALA A 96 18.26 -16.79 -16.44
C ALA A 96 18.57 -15.94 -15.21
N LEU A 97 17.60 -15.15 -14.77
CA LEU A 97 17.73 -14.26 -13.62
C LEU A 97 17.01 -14.82 -12.41
N ARG A 98 17.58 -14.55 -11.23
CA ARG A 98 16.95 -14.85 -9.95
C ARG A 98 17.31 -13.76 -8.94
N ILE A 99 16.30 -13.13 -8.38
CA ILE A 99 16.47 -12.15 -7.31
C ILE A 99 16.44 -12.91 -5.98
N GLU A 100 17.55 -12.91 -5.24
CA GLU A 100 17.62 -13.46 -3.90
C GLU A 100 17.07 -12.49 -2.85
N ARG A 101 17.26 -11.20 -3.09
CA ARG A 101 16.73 -10.11 -2.29
C ARG A 101 16.40 -8.95 -3.21
N LEU A 102 15.17 -8.45 -3.12
CA LEU A 102 14.74 -7.26 -3.82
C LEU A 102 15.50 -6.02 -3.30
N PRO A 103 15.85 -5.07 -4.17
CA PRO A 103 16.49 -3.84 -3.75
C PRO A 103 15.50 -2.93 -3.01
N VAL A 104 16.02 -2.10 -2.12
CA VAL A 104 15.24 -1.11 -1.38
C VAL A 104 15.24 0.20 -2.17
N LEU A 105 14.05 0.70 -2.48
CA LEU A 105 13.87 1.94 -3.22
C LEU A 105 14.02 3.16 -2.30
N GLU A 106 14.91 4.06 -2.69
CA GLU A 106 15.04 5.40 -2.17
C GLU A 106 14.59 6.41 -3.22
N LEU A 107 13.66 7.29 -2.83
CA LEU A 107 13.21 8.39 -3.67
C LEU A 107 14.20 9.55 -3.57
N ASP A 108 14.43 10.22 -4.70
CA ASP A 108 15.19 11.46 -4.72
C ASP A 108 14.50 12.57 -3.91
N PRO A 109 15.23 13.60 -3.45
CA PRO A 109 14.66 14.67 -2.61
C PRO A 109 13.50 15.46 -3.26
N ASP A 110 13.46 15.50 -4.59
CA ASP A 110 12.41 16.12 -5.39
C ASP A 110 11.25 15.16 -5.72
N GLY A 111 11.40 13.88 -5.40
CA GLY A 111 10.44 12.81 -5.66
C GLY A 111 10.23 12.51 -7.15
N GLN A 112 11.14 12.97 -8.02
CA GLN A 112 11.03 12.76 -9.47
C GLN A 112 11.77 11.51 -9.95
N GLY A 113 12.77 11.08 -9.20
CA GLY A 113 13.56 9.89 -9.49
C GLY A 113 13.68 8.96 -8.29
N PHE A 114 14.29 7.81 -8.55
CA PHE A 114 14.64 6.86 -7.50
C PHE A 114 15.95 6.12 -7.82
N VAL A 115 16.56 5.64 -6.75
CA VAL A 115 17.63 4.63 -6.80
C VAL A 115 17.20 3.48 -5.91
N ALA A 116 17.32 2.25 -6.40
CA ALA A 116 17.08 1.04 -5.63
C ALA A 116 18.34 0.19 -5.56
N ASP A 117 18.83 -0.08 -4.35
CA ASP A 117 20.05 -0.85 -4.08
C ASP A 117 19.87 -1.81 -2.89
N ASP A 118 20.97 -2.36 -2.33
CA ASP A 118 20.97 -3.39 -1.28
C ASP A 118 20.26 -4.71 -1.65
N GLY A 119 19.96 -4.90 -2.95
CA GLY A 119 19.43 -6.14 -3.48
C GLY A 119 20.52 -7.20 -3.70
N ILE A 120 20.11 -8.43 -4.00
CA ILE A 120 21.01 -9.51 -4.40
C ILE A 120 20.45 -10.19 -5.65
N LEU A 121 21.24 -10.15 -6.73
CA LEU A 121 20.89 -10.70 -8.03
C LEU A 121 21.81 -11.88 -8.36
N VAL A 122 21.21 -12.94 -8.88
CA VAL A 122 21.91 -14.09 -9.44
C VAL A 122 21.55 -14.20 -10.91
N ALA A 123 22.55 -14.39 -11.75
CA ALA A 123 22.37 -14.69 -13.15
C ALA A 123 23.12 -15.95 -13.54
N THR A 124 22.40 -16.87 -14.17
CA THR A 124 22.97 -18.06 -14.79
C THR A 124 23.01 -17.83 -16.29
N VAL A 125 24.21 -17.65 -16.82
CA VAL A 125 24.48 -17.28 -18.21
C VAL A 125 24.84 -18.53 -18.98
N THR A 126 24.26 -18.68 -20.16
CA THR A 126 24.62 -19.74 -21.10
C THR A 126 25.06 -19.12 -22.42
N GLY A 127 26.10 -19.69 -23.01
CA GLY A 127 26.68 -19.15 -24.24
C GLY A 127 27.83 -19.99 -24.77
N THR A 128 28.66 -19.37 -25.59
CA THR A 128 29.90 -19.96 -26.11
C THR A 128 31.10 -19.33 -25.42
N GLY A 129 31.99 -20.15 -24.87
CA GLY A 129 33.23 -19.72 -24.24
C GLY A 129 34.26 -19.18 -25.24
N GLN A 130 35.29 -18.49 -24.75
CA GLN A 130 36.41 -18.00 -25.57
C GLN A 130 37.19 -19.13 -26.28
N ASP A 131 37.09 -20.37 -25.79
CA ASP A 131 37.65 -21.57 -26.40
C ASP A 131 36.75 -22.19 -27.49
N GLY A 132 35.57 -21.60 -27.73
CA GLY A 132 34.57 -22.09 -28.67
C GLY A 132 33.69 -23.22 -28.13
N ALA A 133 33.87 -23.65 -26.88
CA ALA A 133 33.02 -24.67 -26.27
C ALA A 133 31.75 -24.06 -25.66
N PRO A 134 30.62 -24.80 -25.59
CA PRO A 134 29.46 -24.39 -24.82
C PRO A 134 29.83 -24.18 -23.35
N ARG A 135 29.32 -23.10 -22.75
CA ARG A 135 29.61 -22.73 -21.37
C ARG A 135 28.33 -22.29 -20.65
N THR A 136 28.25 -22.63 -19.37
CA THR A 136 27.26 -22.09 -18.45
C THR A 136 27.97 -21.65 -17.16
N GLU A 137 27.70 -20.43 -16.70
CA GLU A 137 28.32 -19.85 -15.50
C GLU A 137 27.26 -19.14 -14.67
N THR A 138 27.39 -19.17 -13.35
CA THR A 138 26.48 -18.49 -12.43
C THR A 138 27.20 -17.38 -11.67
N TYR A 139 26.71 -16.16 -11.81
CA TYR A 139 27.20 -14.99 -11.11
C TYR A 139 26.21 -14.58 -10.04
N ARG A 140 26.73 -14.17 -8.89
CA ARG A 140 25.96 -13.58 -7.80
C ARG A 140 26.55 -12.23 -7.47
N THR A 141 25.72 -11.20 -7.38
CA THR A 141 26.14 -9.85 -7.01
C THR A 141 25.17 -9.22 -6.02
N ASP A 142 25.72 -8.57 -5.01
CA ASP A 142 25.04 -7.64 -4.10
C ASP A 142 25.33 -6.17 -4.47
N SER A 143 26.12 -5.94 -5.51
CA SER A 143 26.55 -4.63 -5.98
C SER A 143 25.81 -4.20 -7.24
N TRP A 144 24.51 -4.46 -7.30
CA TRP A 144 23.63 -4.02 -8.38
C TRP A 144 22.65 -2.98 -7.87
N ALA A 145 22.23 -2.09 -8.76
CA ALA A 145 21.25 -1.06 -8.46
C ALA A 145 20.42 -0.77 -9.70
N VAL A 146 19.17 -0.36 -9.47
CA VAL A 146 18.20 0.04 -10.50
C VAL A 146 17.88 1.52 -10.31
N ARG A 147 17.69 2.24 -11.41
CA ARG A 147 17.35 3.65 -11.40
C ARG A 147 16.17 3.90 -12.30
N GLY A 148 15.46 4.97 -12.03
CA GLY A 148 14.33 5.35 -12.85
C GLY A 148 13.68 6.64 -12.41
N ASP A 149 12.69 7.04 -13.18
CA ASP A 149 11.84 8.19 -12.91
C ASP A 149 10.52 7.74 -12.28
N VAL A 150 9.97 8.60 -11.43
CA VAL A 150 8.65 8.42 -10.79
C VAL A 150 7.64 9.30 -11.51
N VAL A 151 6.64 8.67 -12.12
CA VAL A 151 5.58 9.36 -12.84
C VAL A 151 4.27 9.21 -12.08
N LEU A 152 3.76 10.33 -11.54
CA LEU A 152 2.44 10.39 -10.93
C LEU A 152 1.43 10.97 -11.95
N SER A 153 0.49 10.14 -12.42
CA SER A 153 -0.55 10.56 -13.36
C SER A 153 -1.92 10.03 -12.93
N GLU A 154 -2.92 10.92 -12.88
CA GLU A 154 -4.29 10.58 -12.50
C GLU A 154 -4.40 9.85 -11.14
N GLY A 155 -3.49 10.13 -10.22
CA GLY A 155 -3.42 9.45 -8.92
C GLY A 155 -2.82 8.04 -8.95
N ARG A 156 -2.25 7.60 -10.08
CA ARG A 156 -1.47 6.38 -10.21
C ARG A 156 0.01 6.71 -10.26
N LEU A 157 0.78 6.00 -9.44
CA LEU A 157 2.24 6.02 -9.49
C LEU A 157 2.69 4.97 -10.51
N ARG A 158 3.65 5.34 -11.36
CA ARG A 158 4.34 4.45 -12.30
C ARG A 158 5.82 4.74 -12.23
N LEU A 159 6.62 3.71 -12.46
CA LEU A 159 8.08 3.82 -12.56
C LEU A 159 8.52 3.66 -14.02
N ASP A 160 9.45 4.49 -14.46
CA ASP A 160 10.14 4.34 -15.74
C ASP A 160 11.62 4.01 -15.47
N VAL A 161 12.02 2.78 -15.76
CA VAL A 161 13.28 2.19 -15.31
C VAL A 161 14.29 2.10 -16.45
N TRP A 162 15.57 2.43 -16.22
CA TRP A 162 16.60 2.54 -17.27
C TRP A 162 18.04 2.15 -16.88
#